data_AF-A0A359FZZ9-F1
#
_entry.id   AF-A0A359FZZ9-F1
#
_cell.length_a   1.000
_cell.length_b   1.000
_cell.length_c   1.000
_cell.angle_alpha   90.00
_cell.angle_beta   90.00
_cell.angle_gamma   90.00
#
_symmetry.space_group_name_H-M   'P 1'
#
loop_
_entity.id
_entity.type
_entity.pdbx_description
1 polymer ?
#
loop_
_entity_poly.entity_id
_entity_poly.type
_entity_poly.pdbx_seq_one_letter_code
_entity_poly.pdbx_strand_id
1 'polypeptide(L)' 'IVLPREEYELNVAKFIYDIIVTSLPIRHVHKVNEDGSSECNPEMVKKLSQYLVENEPQGEEGDEIDPRWDKLKSIIGNN' A
#
# COMPACT_ATOMS: atom_id res chain seq x y z
N ILE A 1 -13.33 18.24 -20.93
CA ILE A 1 -14.77 18.12 -21.28
C ILE A 1 -15.03 19.16 -22.35
N VAL A 2 -15.61 18.76 -23.48
CA VAL A 2 -16.01 19.68 -24.56
C VAL A 2 -17.52 19.54 -24.70
N LEU A 3 -18.25 20.62 -24.45
CA LEU A 3 -19.70 20.69 -24.64
C LEU A 3 -19.98 21.24 -26.04
N PRO A 4 -20.78 20.55 -26.87
CA PRO A 4 -21.20 21.06 -28.17
C PRO A 4 -22.12 22.28 -28.00
N ARG A 5 -22.27 23.09 -29.05
CA ARG A 5 -23.00 24.36 -28.98
C ARG A 5 -24.51 24.19 -28.75
N GLU A 6 -25.04 23.02 -29.09
CA GLU A 6 -26.45 22.67 -28.98
C GLU A 6 -26.83 22.09 -27.60
N GLU A 7 -25.85 21.76 -26.75
CA GLU A 7 -26.09 21.25 -25.39
C GLU A 7 -26.02 22.38 -24.35
N TYR A 8 -26.99 22.38 -23.43
CA TYR A 8 -27.09 23.37 -22.34
C TYR A 8 -27.00 22.73 -20.95
N GLU A 9 -26.91 21.42 -20.87
CA GLU A 9 -26.91 20.64 -19.63
C GLU A 9 -25.71 19.69 -19.61
N LEU A 10 -25.10 19.54 -18.45
CA LEU A 10 -23.98 18.63 -18.23
C LEU A 10 -24.41 17.54 -17.24
N ASN A 11 -24.33 16.29 -17.67
CA ASN A 11 -24.54 15.16 -16.76
C ASN A 11 -23.33 14.99 -15.83
N VAL A 12 -23.50 15.40 -14.56
CA VAL A 12 -22.45 15.31 -13.52
C VAL A 12 -22.37 13.94 -12.83
N ALA A 13 -23.35 13.06 -13.02
CA ALA A 13 -23.45 11.80 -12.29
C ALA A 13 -22.22 10.91 -12.52
N LYS A 14 -21.72 10.85 -13.76
CA LYS A 14 -20.52 10.08 -14.11
C LYS A 14 -19.27 10.61 -13.40
N PHE A 15 -19.08 11.92 -13.34
CA PHE A 15 -17.91 12.53 -12.69
C PHE A 15 -17.92 12.27 -11.19
N ILE A 16 -19.09 12.40 -10.56
CA ILE A 16 -19.25 12.10 -9.13
C ILE A 16 -18.93 10.63 -8.86
N TYR A 17 -19.44 9.72 -9.68
CA TYR A 17 -19.13 8.29 -9.57
C TYR A 17 -17.63 8.01 -9.70
N ASP A 18 -17.00 8.56 -10.74
CA ASP A 18 -15.56 8.35 -11.01
C ASP A 18 -14.71 8.91 -9.84
N ILE A 19 -15.04 10.08 -9.30
CA ILE A 19 -14.37 10.65 -8.12
C ILE A 19 -14.54 9.73 -6.91
N ILE A 20 -15.75 9.27 -6.60
CA ILE A 20 -15.99 8.41 -5.44
C ILE A 20 -15.22 7.10 -5.55
N VAL A 21 -15.28 6.44 -6.71
CA VAL A 21 -14.67 5.12 -6.89
C VAL A 21 -13.15 5.16 -6.92
N THR A 22 -12.55 6.26 -7.42
CA THR A 22 -11.10 6.43 -7.48
C THR A 22 -10.50 7.02 -6.21
N SER A 23 -11.27 7.80 -5.44
CA SER A 23 -10.80 8.40 -4.19
C SER A 23 -10.68 7.38 -3.04
N LEU A 24 -11.38 6.25 -3.14
CA LEU A 24 -11.28 5.17 -2.18
C LEU A 24 -10.21 4.19 -2.64
N PRO A 25 -9.01 4.17 -2.03
CA PRO A 25 -8.02 3.15 -2.36
C PRO A 25 -8.61 1.77 -2.08
N ILE A 26 -8.43 0.82 -3.00
CA ILE A 26 -8.84 -0.56 -2.78
C ILE A 26 -8.07 -1.09 -1.58
N ARG A 27 -8.77 -1.32 -0.47
CA ARG A 27 -8.21 -1.96 0.72
C ARG A 27 -8.56 -3.43 0.70
N HIS A 28 -7.56 -4.27 0.47
CA HIS A 28 -7.69 -5.71 0.74
C HIS A 28 -7.69 -5.90 2.25
N VAL A 29 -8.88 -5.96 2.85
CA VAL A 29 -9.05 -6.30 4.26
C VAL A 29 -9.25 -7.81 4.34
N HIS A 30 -8.36 -8.46 5.10
CA HIS A 30 -8.53 -9.89 5.38
C HIS A 30 -9.73 -10.07 6.31
N LYS A 31 -10.49 -11.14 6.06
CA LYS A 31 -11.63 -11.51 6.88
C LYS A 31 -11.18 -11.83 8.30
N VAL A 32 -12.13 -11.72 9.21
CA VAL A 32 -11.93 -11.90 10.64
C VAL A 32 -12.92 -12.97 11.11
N ASN A 33 -12.45 -13.90 11.94
CA ASN A 33 -13.26 -14.91 12.60
C ASN A 33 -14.19 -14.26 13.65
N GLU A 34 -15.17 -15.03 14.16
CA GLU A 34 -16.13 -14.56 15.18
C GLU A 34 -15.46 -14.10 16.49
N ASP A 35 -14.26 -14.61 16.78
CA ASP A 35 -13.44 -14.27 17.94
C ASP A 35 -12.54 -13.03 17.72
N GLY A 36 -12.59 -12.43 16.52
CA GLY A 36 -11.76 -11.28 16.15
C GLY A 36 -10.36 -11.65 15.65
N SER A 37 -10.03 -12.94 15.51
CA SER A 37 -8.76 -13.38 14.92
C SER A 37 -8.76 -13.31 13.39
N SER A 38 -7.59 -13.08 12.78
CA SER A 38 -7.48 -12.99 11.32
C SER A 38 -7.67 -14.36 10.65
N GLU A 39 -8.44 -14.42 9.56
CA GLU A 39 -8.53 -15.60 8.68
C GLU A 39 -7.28 -15.78 7.79
N CYS A 40 -6.23 -14.97 7.96
CA CYS A 40 -4.98 -15.11 7.22
C CYS A 40 -4.36 -16.51 7.39
N ASN A 41 -3.70 -17.00 6.33
CA ASN A 41 -2.97 -18.26 6.39
C ASN A 41 -1.85 -18.18 7.47
N PRO A 42 -1.88 -19.04 8.50
CA PRO A 42 -0.96 -18.94 9.63
C PRO A 42 0.50 -19.24 9.26
N GLU A 43 0.76 -20.10 8.27
CA GLU A 43 2.11 -20.37 7.80
C GLU A 43 2.74 -19.15 7.13
N MET A 44 1.95 -18.42 6.35
CA MET A 44 2.40 -17.19 5.70
C MET A 44 2.61 -16.07 6.70
N VAL A 45 1.72 -15.93 7.69
CA VAL A 45 1.90 -14.95 8.78
C VAL A 45 3.19 -15.24 9.54
N LYS A 46 3.47 -16.52 9.85
CA LYS A 46 4.71 -16.92 10.51
C LYS A 46 5.94 -16.58 9.67
N LYS A 47 5.94 -16.90 8.38
CA LYS A 47 7.04 -16.52 7.47
C LYS A 47 7.23 -15.01 7.40
N LEU A 48 6.14 -14.25 7.29
CA LEU A 48 6.21 -12.80 7.28
C LEU A 48 6.85 -12.27 8.57
N SER A 49 6.41 -12.75 9.74
CA SER A 49 7.01 -12.34 11.02
C SER A 49 8.50 -12.65 11.14
N GLN A 50 9.00 -13.67 10.43
CA GLN A 50 10.44 -14.01 10.44
C GLN A 50 11.30 -13.02 9.65
N TYR A 51 10.72 -12.39 8.63
CA TYR A 51 11.43 -11.47 7.73
C TYR A 51 11.00 -10.01 7.90
N LEU A 52 9.96 -9.76 8.70
CA LEU A 52 9.56 -8.41 9.10
C LEU A 52 10.58 -7.89 10.11
N VAL A 53 11.24 -6.80 9.73
CA VAL A 53 12.19 -6.09 10.57
C VAL A 53 11.38 -5.09 11.40
N GLU A 54 11.02 -5.45 12.63
CA GLU A 54 10.17 -4.62 13.52
C GLU A 54 10.87 -3.36 14.04
N ASN A 55 12.20 -3.32 13.97
CA ASN A 55 13.02 -2.16 14.35
C ASN A 55 14.04 -1.94 13.24
N GLU A 56 14.28 -0.68 12.84
CA GLU A 56 15.39 -0.35 11.94
C GLU A 56 16.63 -1.16 12.34
N PRO A 57 17.34 -1.79 11.38
CA PRO A 57 18.57 -2.47 11.71
C PRO A 57 19.51 -1.39 12.27
N GLN A 58 19.71 -1.37 13.59
CA GLN A 58 20.98 -0.93 14.13
C GLN A 58 21.98 -1.86 13.46
N GLY A 59 22.66 -1.31 12.44
CA GLY A 59 23.36 -2.09 11.43
C GLY A 59 24.03 -3.29 12.04
N GLU A 60 23.63 -4.47 11.58
CA GLU A 60 24.39 -5.68 11.85
C GLU A 60 25.73 -5.49 11.13
N GLU A 61 26.71 -4.97 11.87
CA GLU A 61 28.13 -4.96 11.51
C GLU A 61 28.60 -6.43 11.48
N GLY A 62 28.21 -7.19 10.46
CA GLY A 62 28.53 -8.61 10.42
C GLY A 62 28.27 -9.31 9.09
N ASP A 63 27.23 -8.92 8.36
CA ASP A 63 26.92 -9.53 7.07
C ASP A 63 27.52 -8.70 5.92
N GLU A 64 28.13 -9.37 4.93
CA GLU A 64 28.53 -8.76 3.66
C GLU A 64 27.29 -8.20 2.95
N ILE A 65 26.96 -6.94 3.24
CA ILE A 65 25.87 -6.24 2.58
C ILE A 65 26.27 -6.04 1.12
N ASP A 66 25.48 -6.61 0.19
CA ASP A 66 25.72 -6.44 -1.24
C ASP A 66 25.77 -4.93 -1.57
N PRO A 67 26.84 -4.45 -2.25
CA PRO A 67 27.09 -3.03 -2.47
C PRO A 67 25.94 -2.26 -3.12
N ARG A 68 25.04 -2.95 -3.84
CA ARG A 68 23.86 -2.34 -4.46
C ARG A 68 22.83 -1.90 -3.43
N TRP A 69 22.64 -2.67 -2.37
CA TRP A 69 21.66 -2.39 -1.31
C TRP A 69 22.17 -1.33 -0.33
N ASP A 70 23.49 -1.25 -0.15
CA ASP A 70 24.11 -0.24 0.72
C ASP A 70 23.79 1.19 0.26
N LYS A 71 23.65 1.39 -1.06
CA LYS A 71 23.25 2.67 -1.65
C LYS A 71 21.85 3.13 -1.22
N LEU A 72 20.95 2.23 -0.83
CA LEU A 72 19.60 2.59 -0.37
C LEU A 72 19.62 3.27 1.00
N LYS A 73 20.61 2.98 1.85
CA LYS A 73 20.76 3.65 3.15
C LYS A 73 20.92 5.16 2.98
N SER A 74 21.60 5.59 1.92
CA SER A 74 21.78 7.02 1.60
C SER A 74 20.48 7.76 1.27
N ILE A 75 19.40 7.03 1.00
CA ILE A 75 18.10 7.59 0.58
C ILE A 75 17.15 7.78 1.77
N ILE A 76 17.35 7.04 2.87
CA ILE A 76 16.40 6.93 3.99
C ILE A 76 16.39 8.19 4.91
N GLY A 77 17.39 9.07 4.82
CA GLY A 77 17.52 10.26 5.68
C GLY A 77 17.26 11.63 5.02
N ASN A 78 16.78 11.68 3.77
CA ASN A 78 16.60 12.93 3.02
C ASN A 78 15.14 13.44 3.00
N ASN A 79 14.43 13.37 4.12
CA ASN A 79 13.09 13.96 4.25
C ASN A 79 13.00 14.86 5.49
#